data_AF-A0A919SRL9-F1
#
_entry.id   AF-A0A919SRL9-F1
#
_cell.length_a   1.000
_cell.length_b   1.000
_cell.length_c   1.000
_cell.angle_alpha   90.00
_cell.angle_beta   90.00
_cell.angle_gamma   90.00
#
_symmetry.space_group_name_H-M   'P 1'
#
loop_
_entity.id
_entity.type
_entity.pdbx_description
1 polymer ?
#
loop_
_entity_poly.entity_id
_entity_poly.type
_entity_poly.pdbx_seq_one_letter_code
_entity_poly.pdbx_strand_id
1 'polypeptide(L)'
;MQTLPVETLAAIGRMTVAATELEHLLAWIGADRAGGDAAAVFATPGEPLRAARGAVVFAPPAYREDLIGIVEGAATQLAISQSVLRGLWQENGRRNPEMFDEVAHMLLRCTDSLHELLRAALPPR
;
A
#
# COMPACT_ATOMS: atom_id res chain seq x y z
N MET A 1 -16.30 17.80 20.09
CA MET A 1 -15.45 17.24 19.04
C MET A 1 -14.07 17.89 19.20
N GLN A 2 -13.05 17.14 19.63
CA GLN A 2 -11.71 17.71 19.77
C GLN A 2 -11.11 17.91 18.37
N THR A 3 -10.59 19.10 18.09
CA THR A 3 -9.92 19.42 16.83
C THR A 3 -8.50 18.87 16.85
N LEU A 4 -8.11 18.17 15.77
CA LEU A 4 -6.73 17.72 15.59
C LEU A 4 -5.81 18.92 15.25
N PRO A 5 -4.55 18.93 15.72
CA PRO A 5 -3.57 19.89 15.27
C PRO A 5 -3.34 19.81 13.75
N VAL A 6 -2.98 20.93 13.13
CA VAL A 6 -2.80 21.04 11.68
C VAL A 6 -1.71 20.09 11.19
N GLU A 7 -0.62 19.98 11.95
CA GLU A 7 0.49 19.07 11.70
C GLU A 7 0.06 17.59 11.70
N THR A 8 -0.81 17.19 12.63
CA THR A 8 -1.38 15.84 12.67
C THR A 8 -2.27 15.58 11.46
N LEU A 9 -3.11 16.55 11.08
CA LEU A 9 -3.95 16.43 9.88
C LEU A 9 -3.11 16.30 8.61
N ALA A 10 -2.03 17.08 8.49
CA ALA A 10 -1.12 17.00 7.36
C ALA A 10 -0.41 15.64 7.29
N ALA A 11 0.04 15.10 8.43
CA ALA A 11 0.67 13.79 8.50
C ALA A 11 -0.30 12.64 8.14
N ILE A 12 -1.55 12.71 8.61
CA ILE A 12 -2.62 11.77 8.19
C ILE A 12 -2.84 11.85 6.67
N GLY A 13 -2.86 13.06 6.10
CA GLY A 13 -2.98 13.27 4.67
C GLY A 13 -1.87 12.59 3.86
N ARG A 14 -0.60 12.79 4.26
CA ARG A 14 0.55 12.13 3.63
C ARG A 14 0.48 10.61 3.72
N MET A 15 0.16 10.06 4.89
CA MET A 15 -0.01 8.61 5.07
C MET A 15 -1.12 8.06 4.17
N THR A 16 -2.24 8.79 4.06
CA THR A 16 -3.38 8.38 3.22
C THR A 16 -3.00 8.35 1.74
N VAL A 17 -2.28 9.38 1.25
CA VAL A 17 -1.77 9.40 -0.12
C VAL A 17 -0.81 8.25 -0.37
N ALA A 18 0.15 8.01 0.53
CA ALA A 18 1.10 6.90 0.39
C ALA A 18 0.40 5.53 0.36
N ALA A 19 -0.62 5.32 1.19
CA ALA A 19 -1.42 4.10 1.16
C ALA A 19 -2.17 3.94 -0.16
N THR A 20 -2.76 5.04 -0.66
CA THR A 20 -3.52 5.08 -1.92
C THR A 20 -2.61 4.75 -3.12
N GLU A 21 -1.40 5.30 -3.16
CA GLU A 21 -0.40 5.01 -4.20
C GLU A 21 0.01 3.53 -4.19
N LEU A 22 0.25 2.97 -3.00
CA LEU A 22 0.58 1.56 -2.84
C LEU A 22 -0.57 0.65 -3.28
N GLU A 23 -1.80 0.94 -2.86
CA GLU A 23 -3.00 0.21 -3.30
C GLU A 23 -3.20 0.31 -4.81
N HIS A 24 -2.95 1.46 -5.42
CA HIS A 24 -3.03 1.63 -6.87
C HIS A 24 -2.02 0.76 -7.60
N LEU A 25 -0.78 0.70 -7.12
CA LEU A 25 0.26 -0.15 -7.71
C LEU A 25 -0.09 -1.65 -7.58
N LEU A 26 -0.61 -2.07 -6.42
CA LEU A 26 -1.09 -3.45 -6.22
C LEU A 26 -2.25 -3.79 -7.18
N ALA A 27 -3.14 -2.83 -7.44
CA ALA A 27 -4.23 -3.01 -8.38
C ALA A 27 -3.70 -3.28 -9.80
N TRP A 28 -2.68 -2.54 -10.23
CA TRP A 28 -2.00 -2.78 -11.52
C TRP A 28 -1.34 -4.15 -11.61
N ILE A 29 -0.67 -4.61 -10.54
CA ILE A 29 -0.10 -5.97 -10.49
C ILE A 29 -1.19 -7.03 -10.67
N GLY A 30 -2.36 -6.82 -10.07
CA GLY A 30 -3.51 -7.72 -10.17
C GLY A 30 -4.33 -7.59 -11.46
N ALA A 31 -4.20 -6.48 -12.20
CA ALA A 31 -5.12 -6.09 -13.27
C ALA A 31 -5.08 -7.04 -14.46
N ASP A 32 -3.94 -7.63 -14.79
CA ASP A 32 -3.81 -8.62 -15.89
C ASP A 32 -4.79 -9.79 -15.71
N ARG A 33 -5.15 -10.14 -14.47
CA ARG A 33 -6.13 -11.20 -14.17
C ARG A 33 -7.57 -10.71 -14.11
N ALA A 34 -7.80 -9.39 -14.06
CA ALA A 34 -9.10 -8.74 -14.06
C ALA A 34 -9.49 -8.20 -15.46
N GLY A 35 -8.95 -8.78 -16.53
CA GLY A 35 -9.20 -8.31 -17.89
C GLY A 35 -8.45 -7.01 -18.24
N GLY A 36 -7.42 -6.66 -17.49
CA GLY A 36 -6.58 -5.48 -17.69
C GLY A 36 -7.13 -4.20 -17.05
N ASP A 37 -8.23 -4.25 -16.30
CA ASP A 37 -8.85 -3.06 -15.70
C ASP A 37 -8.36 -2.83 -14.26
N ALA A 38 -7.23 -2.13 -14.13
CA ALA A 38 -6.67 -1.74 -12.83
C ALA A 38 -7.60 -0.78 -12.05
N ALA A 39 -8.40 0.03 -12.74
CA ALA A 39 -9.29 1.00 -12.10
C ALA A 39 -10.46 0.29 -11.39
N ALA A 40 -11.05 -0.72 -12.04
CA ALA A 40 -12.10 -1.54 -11.41
C ALA A 40 -11.59 -2.29 -10.18
N VAL A 41 -10.37 -2.83 -10.25
CA VAL A 41 -9.70 -3.48 -9.12
C VAL A 41 -9.47 -2.48 -7.98
N PHE A 42 -8.93 -1.30 -8.30
CA PHE A 42 -8.66 -0.24 -7.33
C PHE A 42 -9.91 0.31 -6.64
N ALA A 43 -11.04 0.39 -7.35
CA ALA A 43 -12.29 0.91 -6.81
C ALA A 43 -12.92 0.02 -5.72
N THR A 44 -12.49 -1.23 -5.59
CA THR A 44 -13.06 -2.18 -4.62
C THR A 44 -12.16 -2.30 -3.38
N PRO A 45 -12.66 -1.96 -2.17
CA PRO A 45 -11.85 -2.05 -0.96
C PRO A 45 -11.22 -3.43 -0.73
N GLY A 46 -9.91 -3.47 -0.49
CA GLY A 46 -9.15 -4.70 -0.24
C GLY A 46 -8.89 -5.58 -1.48
N GLU A 47 -9.53 -5.28 -2.61
CA GLU A 47 -9.35 -6.01 -3.86
C GLU A 47 -7.95 -5.86 -4.47
N PRO A 48 -7.28 -4.68 -4.44
CA PRO A 48 -5.92 -4.54 -4.97
C PRO A 48 -4.92 -5.54 -4.38
N LEU A 49 -4.93 -5.68 -3.06
CA LEU A 49 -4.04 -6.62 -2.38
C LEU A 49 -4.39 -8.07 -2.70
N ARG A 50 -5.69 -8.40 -2.76
CA ARG A 50 -6.14 -9.75 -3.12
C ARG A 50 -5.73 -10.11 -4.55
N ALA A 51 -5.93 -9.19 -5.48
CA ALA A 51 -5.57 -9.36 -6.88
C ALA A 51 -4.06 -9.49 -7.06
N ALA A 52 -3.26 -8.63 -6.40
CA ALA A 52 -1.80 -8.72 -6.42
C ALA A 52 -1.29 -10.08 -5.90
N ARG A 53 -1.79 -10.56 -4.75
CA ARG A 53 -1.46 -11.90 -4.21
C ARG A 53 -1.76 -13.02 -5.19
N GLY A 54 -2.90 -12.93 -5.88
CA GLY A 54 -3.28 -13.90 -6.90
C GLY A 54 -2.43 -13.83 -8.18
N ALA A 55 -1.83 -12.67 -8.48
CA ALA A 55 -1.01 -12.48 -9.66
C ALA A 55 0.45 -12.92 -9.45
N VAL A 56 1.05 -12.63 -8.29
CA VAL A 56 2.49 -12.89 -8.05
C VAL A 56 2.88 -14.36 -8.14
N VAL A 57 1.97 -15.30 -7.90
CA VAL A 57 2.26 -16.75 -8.07
C VAL A 57 2.59 -17.14 -9.51
N PHE A 58 2.19 -16.31 -10.48
CA PHE A 58 2.48 -16.52 -11.91
C PHE A 58 3.72 -15.76 -12.38
N ALA A 59 4.39 -15.02 -11.49
CA ALA A 59 5.63 -14.33 -11.83
C ALA A 59 6.73 -15.32 -12.27
N PRO A 60 7.69 -14.86 -13.11
CA PRO A 60 8.84 -15.66 -13.49
C PRO A 60 9.58 -16.19 -12.24
N PRO A 61 10.10 -17.43 -12.27
CA PRO A 61 10.71 -18.05 -11.09
C PRO A 61 11.81 -17.20 -10.43
N ALA A 62 12.58 -16.46 -11.23
CA ALA A 62 13.67 -15.61 -10.76
C ALA A 62 13.23 -14.44 -9.85
N TYR A 63 11.97 -14.01 -9.90
CA TYR A 63 11.46 -12.84 -9.15
C TYR A 63 10.28 -13.18 -8.24
N ARG A 64 9.80 -14.43 -8.27
CA ARG A 64 8.54 -14.81 -7.63
C ARG A 64 8.58 -14.65 -6.13
N GLU A 65 9.63 -15.17 -5.47
CA GLU A 65 9.74 -15.12 -4.02
C GLU A 65 9.87 -13.68 -3.52
N ASP A 66 10.69 -12.87 -4.19
CA ASP A 66 10.84 -11.45 -3.87
C ASP A 66 9.53 -10.68 -4.05
N LEU A 67 8.79 -10.92 -5.14
CA LEU A 67 7.48 -10.30 -5.37
C LEU A 67 6.47 -10.69 -4.29
N ILE A 68 6.42 -11.98 -3.91
CA ILE A 68 5.57 -12.43 -2.80
C ILE A 68 5.96 -11.71 -1.51
N GLY A 69 7.26 -11.67 -1.19
CA GLY A 69 7.77 -11.03 0.03
C GLY A 69 7.39 -9.55 0.12
N ILE A 70 7.55 -8.80 -0.97
CA ILE A 70 7.21 -7.37 -1.01
C ILE A 70 5.69 -7.15 -0.94
N VAL A 71 4.88 -7.96 -1.63
CA VAL A 71 3.41 -7.86 -1.56
C VAL A 71 2.90 -8.15 -0.14
N GLU A 72 3.46 -9.13 0.56
CA GLU A 72 3.12 -9.38 1.96
C GLU A 72 3.64 -8.30 2.92
N GLY A 73 4.79 -7.70 2.61
CA GLY A 73 5.29 -6.51 3.30
C GLY A 73 4.32 -5.32 3.15
N ALA A 74 3.85 -5.07 1.93
CA ALA A 74 2.84 -4.06 1.63
C ALA A 74 1.53 -4.31 2.39
N ALA A 75 1.06 -5.56 2.41
CA ALA A 75 -0.11 -5.96 3.20
C ALA A 75 0.01 -5.59 4.67
N THR A 76 1.19 -5.85 5.25
CA THR A 76 1.48 -5.54 6.66
C THR A 76 1.42 -4.03 6.89
N GLN A 77 2.06 -3.22 6.04
CA GLN A 77 2.07 -1.77 6.20
C GLN A 77 0.69 -1.14 5.99
N LEU A 78 -0.11 -1.63 5.04
CA LEU A 78 -1.50 -1.20 4.85
C LEU A 78 -2.37 -1.55 6.08
N ALA A 79 -2.17 -2.72 6.68
CA ALA A 79 -2.89 -3.08 7.92
C ALA A 79 -2.49 -2.17 9.09
N ILE A 80 -1.20 -1.82 9.21
CA ILE A 80 -0.69 -0.88 10.22
C ILE A 80 -1.30 0.50 10.01
N SER A 81 -1.32 1.03 8.79
CA SER A 81 -1.86 2.37 8.50
C SER A 81 -3.34 2.47 8.86
N GLN A 82 -4.13 1.45 8.53
CA GLN A 82 -5.55 1.37 8.92
C GLN A 82 -5.72 1.26 10.43
N SER A 83 -4.86 0.48 11.11
CA SER A 83 -4.90 0.34 12.57
C SER A 83 -4.61 1.66 13.27
N VAL A 84 -3.56 2.36 12.83
CA VAL A 84 -3.17 3.68 13.32
C VAL A 84 -4.29 4.71 13.10
N LEU A 85 -4.91 4.73 11.92
CA LEU A 85 -6.04 5.61 11.63
C LEU A 85 -7.25 5.32 12.53
N ARG A 86 -7.61 4.04 12.72
CA ARG A 86 -8.69 3.64 13.65
C ARG A 86 -8.37 4.00 15.10
N GLY A 87 -7.09 3.99 15.47
CA GLY A 87 -6.61 4.38 16.80
C GLY A 87 -6.96 5.82 17.18
N LEU A 88 -7.16 6.72 16.21
CA LEU A 88 -7.54 8.12 16.46
C LEU A 88 -8.83 8.27 17.27
N TRP A 89 -9.77 7.33 17.10
CA TRP A 89 -11.09 7.34 17.73
C TRP A 89 -11.14 6.66 19.09
N GLN A 90 -10.02 6.14 19.56
CA GLN A 90 -9.91 5.58 20.91
C GLN A 90 -9.70 6.71 21.93
N GLU A 91 -10.24 6.54 23.14
CA GLU A 91 -10.22 7.54 24.22
C GLU A 91 -8.79 7.98 24.59
N ASN A 92 -7.83 7.06 24.49
CA ASN A 92 -6.40 7.29 24.70
C ASN A 92 -5.58 7.08 23.41
N GLY A 93 -6.18 7.33 22.25
CA GLY A 93 -5.54 7.17 20.95
C GLY A 93 -4.30 8.06 20.79
N ARG A 94 -3.20 7.51 20.29
CA ARG A 94 -2.01 8.30 19.93
C ARG A 94 -2.33 9.19 18.72
N ARG A 95 -2.07 10.49 18.84
CA ARG A 95 -2.33 11.52 17.80
C ARG A 95 -1.05 12.24 17.37
N ASN A 96 0.10 11.63 17.61
CA ASN A 96 1.40 12.19 17.30
C ASN A 96 1.63 12.21 15.77
N PRO A 97 1.88 13.36 15.14
CA PRO A 97 2.18 13.45 13.70
C PRO A 97 3.34 12.54 13.26
N GLU A 98 4.38 12.38 14.09
CA GLU A 98 5.57 11.58 13.76
C GLU A 98 5.23 10.11 13.48
N MET A 99 4.25 9.56 14.18
CA MET A 99 3.77 8.19 13.97
C MET A 99 3.12 8.02 12.59
N PHE A 100 2.32 9.00 12.15
CA PHE A 100 1.70 8.95 10.82
C PHE A 100 2.73 9.11 9.71
N ASP A 101 3.73 9.99 9.93
CA ASP A 101 4.84 10.18 8.99
C ASP A 101 5.74 8.94 8.88
N GLU A 102 5.99 8.24 10.00
CA GLU A 102 6.73 6.98 9.99
C GLU A 102 6.00 5.91 9.16
N VAL A 103 4.69 5.77 9.36
CA VAL A 103 3.89 4.83 8.57
C VAL A 103 3.84 5.25 7.09
N ALA A 104 3.70 6.55 6.79
CA ALA A 104 3.77 7.06 5.43
C ALA A 104 5.10 6.69 4.75
N HIS A 105 6.22 6.85 5.48
CA HIS A 105 7.53 6.48 4.98
C HIS A 105 7.64 4.99 4.69
N MET A 106 7.12 4.13 5.58
CA MET A 106 7.14 2.67 5.36
C MET A 106 6.28 2.24 4.17
N LEU A 107 5.13 2.87 3.96
CA LEU A 107 4.29 2.64 2.79
C LEU A 107 5.02 3.02 1.49
N LEU A 108 5.66 4.20 1.45
CA LEU A 108 6.44 4.64 0.29
C LEU A 108 7.61 3.70 -0.01
N ARG A 109 8.30 3.20 1.01
CA ARG A 109 9.37 2.20 0.82
C ARG A 109 8.86 0.91 0.17
N CYS A 110 7.65 0.46 0.52
CA CYS A 110 7.01 -0.67 -0.16
C CYS A 110 6.72 -0.34 -1.63
N THR A 111 6.19 0.85 -1.91
CA THR A 111 5.92 1.33 -3.28
C THR A 111 7.20 1.37 -4.13
N ASP A 112 8.29 1.95 -3.59
CA ASP A 112 9.58 2.03 -4.29
C ASP A 112 10.15 0.64 -4.57
N SER A 113 10.11 -0.25 -3.57
CA SER A 113 10.61 -1.63 -3.72
C SER A 113 9.83 -2.42 -4.77
N LEU A 114 8.50 -2.23 -4.84
CA LEU A 114 7.67 -2.83 -5.90
C LEU A 114 8.03 -2.26 -7.27
N HIS A 115 8.17 -0.94 -7.40
CA HIS A 115 8.55 -0.33 -8.68
C HIS A 115 9.92 -0.81 -9.17
N GLU A 116 10.91 -0.89 -8.28
CA GLU A 116 12.24 -1.40 -8.62
C GLU A 116 12.18 -2.85 -9.11
N LEU A 117 11.47 -3.71 -8.40
CA LEU A 117 11.36 -5.11 -8.76
C LEU A 117 10.58 -5.32 -10.07
N LEU A 118 9.52 -4.55 -10.30
CA LEU A 118 8.75 -4.59 -11.55
C LEU A 118 9.60 -4.11 -12.75
N ARG A 119 10.42 -3.06 -12.58
CA ARG A 119 11.36 -2.60 -13.62
C ARG A 119 12.43 -3.66 -13.92
N ALA A 120 12.88 -4.39 -12.91
CA ALA A 120 13.85 -5.47 -13.10
C ALA A 120 13.22 -6.70 -13.79
N ALA A 121 11.96 -7.02 -13.48
CA ALA A 121 11.26 -8.18 -14.01
C ALA A 121 10.67 -7.98 -15.42
N LEU A 122 10.39 -6.72 -15.82
CA LEU A 122 9.84 -6.35 -17.11
C LEU A 122 10.85 -5.47 -17.86
N PRO A 123 11.74 -6.03 -18.70
CA PRO A 123 12.60 -5.19 -19.53
C PRO A 123 11.75 -4.25 -20.41
N PRO A 124 12.23 -3.03 -20.71
CA PRO A 124 11.50 -2.12 -21.58
C PRO A 124 11.23 -2.80 -22.91
N ARG A 125 9.95 -2.76 -23.33
CA ARG A 125 9.55 -3.17 -24.68
C ARG A 125 10.03 -2.17 -25.72
#